data_AF-A0A1E3BQT3-F1
#
_entry.id   AF-A0A1E3BQT3-F1
#
_cell.length_a   1.000
_cell.length_b   1.000
_cell.length_c   1.000
_cell.angle_alpha   90.00
_cell.angle_beta   90.00
_cell.angle_gamma   90.00
#
_symmetry.space_group_name_H-M   'P 1'
#
loop_
_entity.id
_entity.type
_entity.pdbx_description
1 polymer ?
#
loop_
_entity_poly.entity_id
_entity_poly.type
_entity_poly.pdbx_seq_one_letter_code
_entity_poly.pdbx_strand_id
1 'polypeptide(L)'
;MADVQQRRKWYHIKWFSDDDTKEERRLILKLDLLIVPYAFLAYWTKYIDQANINNAYVSGVQTDLNLHGNELVQLQTMYTLGAVLGQIPFAYLFTKFPMSWLIPFLDIAWGIFTLLQYRVTSYSELAAYRFLVGWFEAAFFPGMHYIFGAWYRGDEIARRGGVFYVGLTLGTLTASLIQAGASSRLDGVNGLAGWRWMYIICAIITIPIGILGYFILPGTPDKPNKLILKDRDIEGAQNRLKRAGHGIAGTFKWKTLIDILRNWKFWAFLWLDIFFWNACYNTNAGGYLLWLKSLDRYPTSKVNELNAIAPALGIFYTLFICFASDLVLGPAWAITVAHTWNIVGLIILVVWKVPESSLWFAFATTYSSVAMSSVLYGWMNSELRYSPIARAVVLVTTTVIAQSTTIWTPLLVFKTVEGPRFTKGYSFVLANAICLILTAHLIRYFTTREGKRRNSEIEGQGSVGSGEDAQDPEAVNYTVHPK
;
A
#
# COMPACT_ATOMS: atom_id res chain seq x y z
N MET A 1 9.07 -3.97 37.66
CA MET A 1 9.72 -4.88 36.68
C MET A 1 9.07 -4.62 35.33
N ALA A 2 9.78 -3.89 34.46
CA ALA A 2 9.29 -3.56 33.13
C ALA A 2 9.23 -4.83 32.27
N ASP A 3 8.11 -5.00 31.59
CA ASP A 3 7.87 -6.05 30.61
C ASP A 3 8.91 -5.91 29.48
N VAL A 4 10.03 -6.62 29.61
CA VAL A 4 11.04 -6.78 28.57
C VAL A 4 10.31 -7.47 27.44
N GLN A 5 9.87 -6.70 26.46
CA GLN A 5 9.18 -7.17 25.26
C GLN A 5 10.01 -8.31 24.64
N GLN A 6 9.67 -9.54 25.02
CA GLN A 6 10.44 -10.72 24.72
C GLN A 6 10.46 -10.83 23.20
N ARG A 7 11.64 -10.72 22.57
CA ARG A 7 11.80 -10.86 21.12
C ARG A 7 11.08 -12.14 20.70
N ARG A 8 9.97 -12.00 19.98
CA ARG A 8 9.11 -13.12 19.57
C ARG A 8 9.97 -14.10 18.77
N LYS A 9 10.04 -15.35 19.22
CA LYS A 9 10.81 -16.40 18.53
C LYS A 9 10.17 -16.68 17.16
N TRP A 10 10.99 -16.81 16.13
CA TRP A 10 10.60 -16.97 14.71
C TRP A 10 9.58 -18.08 14.41
N TYR A 11 9.50 -19.13 15.24
CA TYR A 11 8.57 -20.25 15.08
C TYR A 11 7.24 -20.12 15.85
N HIS A 12 7.06 -19.08 16.69
CA HIS A 12 5.78 -18.83 17.36
C HIS A 12 4.89 -17.89 16.53
N ILE A 13 4.44 -18.36 15.38
CA ILE A 13 3.38 -17.70 14.61
C ILE A 13 2.05 -17.95 15.34
N LYS A 14 1.75 -17.14 16.36
CA LYS A 14 0.47 -17.22 17.08
C LYS A 14 -0.63 -16.53 16.28
N TRP A 15 -1.34 -17.27 15.41
CA TRP A 15 -2.44 -16.72 14.59
C TRP A 15 -3.58 -16.10 15.41
N PHE A 16 -3.80 -16.62 16.62
CA PHE A 16 -4.78 -16.14 17.61
C PHE A 16 -4.05 -15.65 18.87
N SER A 17 -4.69 -14.74 19.62
CA SER A 17 -4.22 -14.39 20.96
C SER A 17 -4.48 -15.56 21.92
N ASP A 18 -3.67 -15.65 22.98
CA ASP A 18 -3.88 -16.63 24.04
C ASP A 18 -5.19 -16.36 24.80
N ASP A 19 -5.63 -15.09 24.83
CA ASP A 19 -6.85 -14.63 25.48
C ASP A 19 -8.14 -14.89 24.68
N ASP A 20 -8.04 -15.36 23.43
CA ASP A 20 -9.20 -15.54 22.55
C ASP A 20 -9.94 -16.84 22.89
N THR A 21 -11.22 -16.71 23.22
CA THR A 21 -12.15 -17.83 23.43
C THR A 21 -12.35 -18.64 22.14
N LYS A 22 -12.80 -19.90 22.27
CA LYS A 22 -13.10 -20.77 21.10
C LYS A 22 -14.10 -20.14 20.12
N GLU A 23 -15.04 -19.34 20.63
CA GLU A 23 -16.03 -18.62 19.82
C GLU A 23 -15.42 -17.42 19.09
N GLU A 24 -14.56 -16.65 19.77
CA GLU A 24 -13.81 -15.55 19.14
C GLU A 24 -12.87 -16.06 18.03
N ARG A 25 -12.21 -17.20 18.22
CA ARG A 25 -11.36 -17.81 17.17
C ARG A 25 -12.16 -18.23 15.94
N ARG A 26 -13.37 -18.79 16.12
CA ARG A 26 -14.27 -19.13 15.00
C ARG A 26 -14.74 -17.88 14.27
N LEU A 27 -15.05 -16.81 15.01
CA LEU A 27 -15.43 -15.52 14.43
C LEU A 27 -14.29 -14.90 13.64
N ILE A 28 -13.06 -14.91 14.18
CA ILE A 28 -11.86 -14.44 13.49
C ILE A 28 -11.63 -15.22 12.20
N LEU A 29 -11.71 -16.56 12.23
CA LEU A 29 -11.56 -17.38 11.02
C LEU A 29 -12.65 -17.10 9.97
N LYS A 30 -13.89 -16.89 10.42
CA LYS A 30 -14.99 -16.51 9.53
C LYS A 30 -14.71 -15.16 8.87
N LEU A 31 -14.29 -14.15 9.64
CA LEU A 31 -13.91 -12.83 9.12
C LEU A 31 -12.69 -12.91 8.19
N ASP A 32 -11.70 -13.73 8.53
CA ASP A 32 -10.50 -13.95 7.73
C ASP A 32 -10.87 -14.48 6.36
N LEU A 33 -11.73 -15.50 6.31
CA LEU A 33 -12.17 -16.16 5.08
C LEU A 33 -13.05 -15.25 4.20
N LEU A 34 -13.69 -14.24 4.77
CA LEU A 34 -14.51 -13.27 4.03
C LEU A 34 -13.70 -12.07 3.55
N ILE A 35 -12.99 -11.39 4.46
CA ILE A 35 -12.34 -10.11 4.19
C ILE A 35 -11.02 -10.31 3.45
N VAL A 36 -10.17 -11.25 3.87
CA VAL A 36 -8.80 -11.36 3.35
C VAL A 36 -8.77 -11.84 1.90
N PRO A 37 -9.51 -12.88 1.47
CA PRO A 37 -9.55 -13.29 0.08
C PRO A 37 -10.12 -12.21 -0.84
N TYR A 38 -11.19 -11.51 -0.43
CA TYR A 38 -11.74 -10.41 -1.22
C TYR A 38 -10.72 -9.27 -1.36
N ALA A 39 -10.11 -8.85 -0.25
CA ALA A 39 -9.09 -7.82 -0.24
C ALA A 39 -7.93 -8.15 -1.19
N PHE A 40 -7.48 -9.41 -1.13
CA PHE A 40 -6.42 -9.92 -2.00
C PHE A 40 -6.82 -9.91 -3.47
N LEU A 41 -7.99 -10.48 -3.81
CA LEU A 41 -8.48 -10.57 -5.18
C LEU A 41 -8.70 -9.19 -5.80
N ALA A 42 -9.37 -8.28 -5.08
CA ALA A 42 -9.64 -6.95 -5.59
C ALA A 42 -8.36 -6.11 -5.74
N TYR A 43 -7.40 -6.25 -4.83
CA TYR A 43 -6.10 -5.58 -4.97
C TYR A 43 -5.25 -6.16 -6.09
N TRP A 44 -5.24 -7.49 -6.23
CA TRP A 44 -4.61 -8.20 -7.33
C TRP A 44 -5.13 -7.71 -8.68
N THR A 45 -6.45 -7.61 -8.85
CA THR A 45 -7.05 -7.14 -10.10
C THR A 45 -6.78 -5.67 -10.38
N LYS A 46 -6.72 -4.80 -9.36
CA LYS A 46 -6.35 -3.38 -9.54
C LYS A 46 -4.91 -3.20 -10.05
N TYR A 47 -3.98 -3.97 -9.50
CA TYR A 47 -2.59 -3.94 -9.99
C TYR A 47 -2.42 -4.57 -11.37
N ILE A 48 -3.34 -5.43 -11.79
CA ILE A 48 -3.41 -5.84 -13.19
C ILE A 48 -3.70 -4.63 -14.07
N ASP A 49 -4.75 -3.85 -13.81
CA ASP A 49 -5.10 -2.69 -14.63
C ASP A 49 -4.02 -1.59 -14.63
N GLN A 50 -3.41 -1.30 -13.48
CA GLN A 50 -2.32 -0.32 -13.41
C GLN A 50 -1.13 -0.75 -14.30
N ALA A 51 -0.76 -2.03 -14.28
CA ALA A 51 0.32 -2.55 -15.11
C ALA A 51 -0.06 -2.62 -16.60
N ASN A 52 -1.36 -2.75 -16.92
CA ASN A 52 -1.84 -2.89 -18.29
C ASN A 52 -1.47 -1.73 -19.18
N ILE A 53 -1.45 -0.48 -18.70
CA ILE A 53 -1.14 0.66 -19.59
C ILE A 53 0.26 0.56 -20.18
N ASN A 54 1.22 0.16 -19.35
CA ASN A 54 2.61 0.01 -19.77
C ASN A 54 2.74 -1.15 -20.76
N ASN A 55 2.17 -2.30 -20.40
CA ASN A 55 2.13 -3.51 -21.21
C ASN A 55 1.44 -3.27 -22.57
N ALA A 56 0.30 -2.58 -22.58
CA ALA A 56 -0.47 -2.23 -23.76
C ALA A 56 0.24 -1.20 -24.65
N TYR A 57 0.94 -0.23 -24.05
CA TYR A 57 1.74 0.76 -24.77
C TYR A 57 2.84 0.11 -25.62
N VAL A 58 3.53 -0.88 -25.04
CA VAL A 58 4.54 -1.65 -25.78
C VAL A 58 3.93 -2.60 -26.80
N SER A 59 2.71 -3.07 -26.56
CA SER A 59 2.02 -4.04 -27.41
C SER A 59 1.25 -3.46 -28.59
N GLY A 60 1.09 -2.14 -28.70
CA GLY A 60 0.47 -1.51 -29.90
C GLY A 60 -0.37 -0.26 -29.66
N VAL A 61 -0.69 0.11 -28.41
CA VAL A 61 -1.48 1.32 -28.14
C VAL A 61 -0.80 2.58 -28.69
N GLN A 62 0.54 2.63 -28.64
CA GLN A 62 1.31 3.75 -29.17
C GLN A 62 1.09 3.95 -30.68
N THR A 63 1.07 2.87 -31.46
CA THR A 63 0.90 2.91 -32.92
C THR A 63 -0.57 3.09 -33.30
N ASP A 64 -1.48 2.43 -32.60
CA ASP A 64 -2.90 2.44 -32.92
C ASP A 64 -3.57 3.79 -32.63
N LEU A 65 -3.13 4.49 -31.58
CA LEU A 65 -3.65 5.81 -31.20
C LEU A 65 -2.74 6.96 -31.63
N ASN A 66 -1.65 6.69 -32.36
CA ASN A 66 -0.61 7.66 -32.70
C ASN A 66 -0.15 8.48 -31.49
N LEU A 67 0.20 7.80 -30.39
CA LEU A 67 0.62 8.49 -29.18
C LEU A 67 2.02 9.09 -29.36
N HIS A 68 2.14 10.38 -29.07
CA HIS A 68 3.36 11.15 -29.22
C HIS A 68 3.90 11.66 -27.89
N GLY A 69 5.22 11.87 -27.84
CA GLY A 69 5.86 12.58 -26.73
C GLY A 69 5.64 11.89 -25.37
N ASN A 70 5.11 12.65 -24.41
CA ASN A 70 4.91 12.24 -23.01
C ASN A 70 3.49 11.73 -22.69
N GLU A 71 2.70 11.40 -23.70
CA GLU A 71 1.29 11.04 -23.52
C GLU A 71 1.09 9.79 -22.63
N LEU A 72 1.97 8.78 -22.68
CA LEU A 72 1.93 7.64 -21.73
C LEU A 72 1.93 8.13 -20.27
N VAL A 73 2.85 9.03 -19.96
CA VAL A 73 3.06 9.53 -18.60
C VAL A 73 1.92 10.44 -18.19
N GLN A 74 1.36 11.20 -19.12
CA GLN A 74 0.13 11.97 -18.90
C GLN A 74 -1.06 11.05 -18.58
N LEU A 75 -1.23 9.91 -19.26
CA LEU A 75 -2.30 8.94 -18.94
C LEU A 75 -2.16 8.35 -17.54
N GLN A 76 -0.93 7.98 -17.14
CA GLN A 76 -0.64 7.52 -15.77
C GLN A 76 -0.91 8.63 -14.74
N THR A 77 -0.60 9.88 -15.10
CA THR A 77 -0.85 11.04 -14.26
C THR A 77 -2.34 11.30 -14.09
N MET A 78 -3.15 11.18 -15.15
CA MET A 78 -4.61 11.34 -15.10
C MET A 78 -5.27 10.32 -14.18
N TYR A 79 -4.79 9.08 -14.22
CA TYR A 79 -5.21 8.04 -13.28
C TYR A 79 -4.88 8.42 -11.83
N THR A 80 -3.64 8.84 -11.56
CA THR A 80 -3.21 9.24 -10.21
C THR A 80 -3.97 10.47 -9.70
N LEU A 81 -4.24 11.43 -10.58
CA LEU A 81 -5.06 12.60 -10.30
C LEU A 81 -6.48 12.21 -9.91
N GLY A 82 -7.11 11.30 -10.65
CA GLY A 82 -8.42 10.74 -10.31
C GLY A 82 -8.40 10.05 -8.94
N ALA A 83 -7.37 9.26 -8.66
CA ALA A 83 -7.21 8.56 -7.39
C ALA A 83 -7.10 9.52 -6.19
N VAL A 84 -6.28 10.57 -6.29
CA VAL A 84 -6.09 11.55 -5.20
C VAL A 84 -7.34 12.41 -5.01
N LEU A 85 -7.96 12.89 -6.10
CA LEU A 85 -9.17 13.69 -6.01
C LEU A 85 -10.37 12.89 -5.49
N GLY A 86 -10.45 11.60 -5.82
CA GLY A 86 -11.51 10.71 -5.33
C GLY A 86 -11.39 10.39 -3.83
N GLN A 87 -10.18 10.38 -3.24
CA GLN A 87 -10.00 9.97 -1.84
C GLN A 87 -10.78 10.85 -0.85
N ILE A 88 -10.82 12.16 -1.09
CA ILE A 88 -11.49 13.14 -0.22
C ILE A 88 -13.02 12.91 -0.17
N PRO A 89 -13.77 12.90 -1.30
CA PRO A 89 -15.20 12.67 -1.28
C PRO A 89 -15.55 11.26 -0.80
N PHE A 90 -14.76 10.22 -1.15
CA PHE A 90 -15.04 8.86 -0.68
C PHE A 90 -14.79 8.69 0.81
N ALA A 91 -13.82 9.39 1.41
CA ALA A 91 -13.64 9.42 2.86
C ALA A 91 -14.87 9.98 3.58
N TYR A 92 -15.53 11.00 3.01
CA TYR A 92 -16.81 11.47 3.53
C TYR A 92 -17.93 10.45 3.32
N LEU A 93 -17.99 9.83 2.13
CA LEU A 93 -19.04 8.88 1.77
C LEU A 93 -19.02 7.62 2.66
N PHE A 94 -17.85 7.21 3.15
CA PHE A 94 -17.68 6.14 4.14
C PHE A 94 -18.43 6.36 5.45
N THR A 95 -18.62 7.62 5.86
CA THR A 95 -19.39 7.93 7.06
C THR A 95 -20.89 7.77 6.83
N LYS A 96 -21.36 8.04 5.60
CA LYS A 96 -22.78 8.04 5.26
C LYS A 96 -23.31 6.69 4.82
N PHE A 97 -22.58 5.99 3.95
CA PHE A 97 -23.06 4.75 3.34
C PHE A 97 -22.41 3.50 3.94
N PRO A 98 -23.12 2.35 3.95
CA PRO A 98 -22.53 1.09 4.36
C PRO A 98 -21.43 0.67 3.38
N MET A 99 -20.25 0.35 3.91
CA MET A 99 -19.10 -0.06 3.07
C MET A 99 -19.33 -1.37 2.33
N SER A 100 -20.24 -2.21 2.84
CA SER A 100 -20.62 -3.48 2.21
C SER A 100 -21.19 -3.31 0.81
N TRP A 101 -21.84 -2.17 0.51
CA TRP A 101 -22.39 -1.91 -0.82
C TRP A 101 -21.56 -0.90 -1.59
N LEU A 102 -20.96 0.06 -0.89
CA LEU A 102 -20.18 1.12 -1.53
C LEU A 102 -18.92 0.57 -2.21
N ILE A 103 -18.09 -0.24 -1.54
CA ILE A 103 -16.85 -0.76 -2.14
C ILE A 103 -17.14 -1.62 -3.37
N PRO A 104 -18.08 -2.60 -3.32
CA PRO A 104 -18.48 -3.39 -4.49
C PRO A 104 -19.01 -2.55 -5.65
N PHE A 105 -19.84 -1.54 -5.37
CA PHE A 105 -20.35 -0.65 -6.42
C PHE A 105 -19.22 0.09 -7.13
N LEU A 106 -18.24 0.60 -6.37
CA LEU A 106 -17.08 1.28 -6.93
C LEU A 106 -16.19 0.31 -7.73
N ASP A 107 -16.01 -0.92 -7.27
CA ASP A 107 -15.25 -1.95 -7.99
C ASP A 107 -15.94 -2.37 -9.31
N ILE A 108 -17.27 -2.48 -9.32
CA ILE A 108 -18.04 -2.74 -10.55
C ILE A 108 -17.95 -1.55 -11.51
N ALA A 109 -18.15 -0.31 -11.02
CA ALA A 109 -18.03 0.89 -11.83
C ALA A 109 -16.62 1.01 -12.45
N TRP A 110 -15.59 0.79 -11.63
CA TRP A 110 -14.19 0.70 -12.06
C TRP A 110 -13.99 -0.36 -13.17
N GLY A 111 -14.57 -1.55 -13.01
CA GLY A 111 -14.50 -2.63 -14.01
C GLY A 111 -15.21 -2.26 -15.33
N ILE A 112 -16.32 -1.54 -15.27
CA ILE A 112 -17.04 -1.05 -16.46
C ILE A 112 -16.20 -0.02 -17.21
N PHE A 113 -15.62 0.97 -16.53
CA PHE A 113 -14.74 1.94 -17.20
C PHE A 113 -13.45 1.32 -17.72
N THR A 114 -12.96 0.26 -17.07
CA THR A 114 -11.85 -0.57 -17.58
C THR A 114 -12.24 -1.27 -18.87
N LEU A 115 -13.45 -1.83 -18.95
CA LEU A 115 -13.97 -2.41 -20.19
C LEU A 115 -14.04 -1.36 -21.30
N LEU A 116 -14.59 -0.18 -21.03
CA LEU A 116 -14.75 0.87 -22.05
C LEU A 116 -13.42 1.27 -22.73
N GLN A 117 -12.28 1.11 -22.06
CA GLN A 117 -10.96 1.35 -22.66
C GLN A 117 -10.65 0.47 -23.89
N TYR A 118 -11.26 -0.71 -24.05
CA TYR A 118 -10.99 -1.56 -25.23
C TYR A 118 -11.44 -0.88 -26.54
N ARG A 119 -12.49 -0.03 -26.48
CA ARG A 119 -13.11 0.60 -27.66
C ARG A 119 -12.46 1.93 -28.03
N VAL A 120 -11.50 2.39 -27.25
CA VAL A 120 -10.95 3.74 -27.38
C VAL A 120 -10.35 4.00 -28.76
N THR A 121 -10.57 5.19 -29.29
CA THR A 121 -10.07 5.60 -30.62
C THR A 121 -9.20 6.85 -30.57
N SER A 122 -9.21 7.57 -29.45
CA SER A 122 -8.46 8.80 -29.26
C SER A 122 -7.74 8.87 -27.91
N TYR A 123 -6.64 9.61 -27.86
CA TYR A 123 -5.92 9.93 -26.63
C TYR A 123 -6.84 10.55 -25.56
N SER A 124 -7.70 11.50 -25.95
CA SER A 124 -8.58 12.21 -25.02
C SER A 124 -9.61 11.30 -24.36
N GLU A 125 -10.13 10.33 -25.13
CA GLU A 125 -11.05 9.31 -24.60
C GLU A 125 -10.32 8.39 -23.61
N LEU A 126 -9.09 7.98 -23.94
CA LEU A 126 -8.29 7.13 -23.05
C LEU A 126 -7.96 7.86 -21.75
N ALA A 127 -7.60 9.16 -21.84
CA ALA A 127 -7.35 10.01 -20.68
C ALA A 127 -8.59 10.15 -19.79
N ALA A 128 -9.78 10.35 -20.38
CA ALA A 128 -11.03 10.45 -19.63
C ALA A 128 -11.37 9.14 -18.90
N TYR A 129 -11.26 7.99 -19.58
CA TYR A 129 -11.46 6.69 -18.93
C TYR A 129 -10.45 6.44 -17.82
N ARG A 130 -9.18 6.80 -18.04
CA ARG A 130 -8.11 6.68 -17.02
C ARG A 130 -8.40 7.50 -15.77
N PHE A 131 -8.89 8.73 -15.94
CA PHE A 131 -9.31 9.56 -14.82
C PHE A 131 -10.47 8.92 -14.03
N LEU A 132 -11.49 8.41 -14.73
CA LEU A 132 -12.65 7.78 -14.08
C LEU A 132 -12.26 6.48 -13.36
N VAL A 133 -11.41 5.65 -13.96
CA VAL A 133 -10.85 4.45 -13.32
C VAL A 133 -10.09 4.85 -12.05
N GLY A 134 -9.21 5.85 -12.10
CA GLY A 134 -8.54 6.37 -10.91
C GLY A 134 -9.51 6.87 -9.84
N TRP A 135 -10.55 7.60 -10.24
CA TRP A 135 -11.59 8.12 -9.36
C TRP A 135 -12.31 7.00 -8.61
N PHE A 136 -12.82 5.99 -9.29
CA PHE A 136 -13.53 4.88 -8.64
C PHE A 136 -12.61 4.00 -7.78
N GLU A 137 -11.31 3.94 -8.10
CA GLU A 137 -10.35 3.18 -7.31
C GLU A 137 -9.97 3.86 -5.99
N ALA A 138 -10.01 5.19 -5.94
CA ALA A 138 -9.57 6.02 -4.83
C ALA A 138 -10.05 5.55 -3.44
N ALA A 139 -11.28 5.04 -3.37
CA ALA A 139 -11.91 4.59 -2.14
C ALA A 139 -11.34 3.25 -1.63
N PHE A 140 -10.84 2.39 -2.52
CA PHE A 140 -10.56 1.00 -2.17
C PHE A 140 -9.48 0.87 -1.11
N PHE A 141 -8.33 1.52 -1.30
CA PHE A 141 -7.21 1.44 -0.37
C PHE A 141 -7.58 1.92 1.05
N PRO A 142 -8.08 3.15 1.27
CA PRO A 142 -8.51 3.60 2.60
C PRO A 142 -9.71 2.81 3.13
N GLY A 143 -10.66 2.41 2.27
CA GLY A 143 -11.83 1.63 2.66
C GLY A 143 -11.47 0.26 3.21
N MET A 144 -10.56 -0.47 2.56
CA MET A 144 -10.09 -1.76 3.04
C MET A 144 -9.29 -1.66 4.33
N HIS A 145 -8.43 -0.64 4.46
CA HIS A 145 -7.72 -0.38 5.72
C HIS A 145 -8.67 -0.03 6.86
N TYR A 146 -9.75 0.70 6.57
CA TYR A 146 -10.80 0.99 7.55
C TYR A 146 -11.54 -0.29 7.97
N ILE A 147 -11.93 -1.15 7.01
CA ILE A 147 -12.57 -2.44 7.32
C ILE A 147 -11.63 -3.32 8.17
N PHE A 148 -10.33 -3.38 7.84
CA PHE A 148 -9.37 -4.10 8.66
C PHE A 148 -9.28 -3.52 10.07
N GLY A 149 -9.21 -2.19 10.20
CA GLY A 149 -9.20 -1.50 11.49
C GLY A 149 -10.48 -1.67 12.32
N ALA A 150 -11.62 -1.90 11.65
CA ALA A 150 -12.91 -2.05 12.30
C ALA A 150 -13.18 -3.47 12.82
N TRP A 151 -12.58 -4.51 12.23
CA TRP A 151 -12.85 -5.92 12.58
C TRP A 151 -11.70 -6.61 13.32
N TYR A 152 -10.47 -6.09 13.19
CA TYR A 152 -9.26 -6.73 13.71
C TYR A 152 -8.50 -5.84 14.70
N ARG A 153 -7.77 -6.49 15.60
CA ARG A 153 -6.82 -5.85 16.52
C ARG A 153 -5.56 -5.41 15.78
N GLY A 154 -4.81 -4.46 16.33
CA GLY A 154 -3.61 -3.91 15.68
C GLY A 154 -2.53 -4.96 15.34
N ASP A 155 -2.39 -5.98 16.18
CA ASP A 155 -1.47 -7.11 15.97
C ASP A 155 -1.98 -8.12 14.93
N GLU A 156 -3.30 -8.22 14.78
CA GLU A 156 -3.99 -9.02 13.77
C GLU A 156 -3.88 -8.41 12.36
N ILE A 157 -3.94 -7.08 12.25
CA ILE A 157 -3.94 -6.34 10.99
C ILE A 157 -2.61 -6.51 10.23
N ALA A 158 -1.47 -6.45 10.93
CA ALA A 158 -0.16 -6.49 10.28
C ALA A 158 0.05 -7.75 9.41
N ARG A 159 -0.40 -8.91 9.89
CA ARG A 159 -0.25 -10.19 9.18
C ARG A 159 -1.16 -10.29 7.96
N ARG A 160 -2.40 -9.84 8.10
CA ARG A 160 -3.42 -9.83 7.04
C ARG A 160 -3.10 -8.79 5.98
N GLY A 161 -2.56 -7.65 6.41
CA GLY A 161 -1.99 -6.62 5.56
C GLY A 161 -0.84 -7.16 4.70
N GLY A 162 0.02 -8.03 5.25
CA GLY A 162 1.06 -8.71 4.46
C GLY A 162 0.50 -9.49 3.27
N VAL A 163 -0.56 -10.30 3.49
CA VAL A 163 -1.23 -11.04 2.40
C VAL A 163 -1.84 -10.07 1.37
N PHE A 164 -2.46 -8.99 1.84
CA PHE A 164 -2.98 -7.93 0.97
C PHE A 164 -1.87 -7.36 0.06
N TYR A 165 -0.71 -7.00 0.59
CA TYR A 165 0.40 -6.46 -0.21
C TYR A 165 1.01 -7.46 -1.21
N VAL A 166 0.96 -8.77 -0.95
CA VAL A 166 1.38 -9.78 -1.95
C VAL A 166 0.53 -9.67 -3.23
N GLY A 167 -0.74 -9.28 -3.09
CA GLY A 167 -1.65 -9.05 -4.23
C GLY A 167 -1.12 -8.02 -5.22
N LEU A 168 -0.39 -7.00 -4.77
CA LEU A 168 0.24 -5.99 -5.63
C LEU A 168 1.26 -6.63 -6.58
N THR A 169 2.25 -7.31 -6.01
CA THR A 169 3.35 -7.92 -6.77
C THR A 169 2.84 -9.04 -7.67
N LEU A 170 1.88 -9.83 -7.18
CA LEU A 170 1.26 -10.89 -7.98
C LEU A 170 0.44 -10.29 -9.12
N GLY A 171 -0.28 -9.19 -8.89
CA GLY A 171 -1.09 -8.52 -9.91
C GLY A 171 -0.25 -8.03 -11.06
N THR A 172 0.86 -7.33 -10.78
CA THR A 172 1.77 -6.84 -11.83
C THR A 172 2.47 -7.97 -12.59
N LEU A 173 2.82 -9.07 -11.91
CA LEU A 173 3.36 -10.27 -12.54
C LEU A 173 2.33 -10.89 -13.48
N THR A 174 1.11 -11.14 -13.00
CA THR A 174 0.05 -11.76 -13.79
C THR A 174 -0.35 -10.88 -14.96
N ALA A 175 -0.39 -9.56 -14.81
CA ALA A 175 -0.67 -8.62 -15.90
C ALA A 175 0.29 -8.78 -17.08
N SER A 176 1.58 -8.90 -16.78
CA SER A 176 2.63 -9.04 -17.79
C SER A 176 2.52 -10.38 -18.52
N LEU A 177 2.18 -11.45 -17.81
CA LEU A 177 1.95 -12.78 -18.39
C LEU A 177 0.67 -12.85 -19.22
N ILE A 178 -0.44 -12.26 -18.76
CA ILE A 178 -1.69 -12.20 -19.53
C ILE A 178 -1.45 -11.37 -20.80
N GLN A 179 -0.74 -10.23 -20.73
CA GLN A 179 -0.41 -9.47 -21.93
C GLN A 179 0.44 -10.28 -22.90
N ALA A 180 1.45 -11.02 -22.42
CA ALA A 180 2.25 -11.89 -23.27
C ALA A 180 1.40 -12.95 -24.00
N GLY A 181 0.42 -13.53 -23.30
CA GLY A 181 -0.54 -14.47 -23.87
C GLY A 181 -1.50 -13.82 -24.87
N ALA A 182 -2.04 -12.63 -24.53
CA ALA A 182 -2.95 -11.89 -25.39
C ALA A 182 -2.28 -11.42 -26.68
N SER A 183 -1.07 -10.87 -26.58
CA SER A 183 -0.29 -10.44 -27.75
C SER A 183 0.19 -11.61 -28.63
N SER A 184 0.33 -12.83 -28.10
CA SER A 184 0.78 -13.99 -28.90
C SER A 184 -0.36 -14.76 -29.56
N ARG A 185 -1.54 -14.83 -28.93
CA ARG A 185 -2.64 -15.71 -29.36
C ARG A 185 -3.94 -14.99 -29.73
N LEU A 186 -4.14 -13.78 -29.22
CA LEU A 186 -5.38 -13.02 -29.40
C LEU A 186 -5.20 -11.81 -30.33
N ASP A 187 -3.99 -11.55 -30.79
CA ASP A 187 -3.74 -10.47 -31.75
C ASP A 187 -4.41 -10.78 -33.10
N GLY A 188 -5.28 -9.87 -33.57
CA GLY A 188 -6.07 -10.04 -34.78
C GLY A 188 -7.35 -10.88 -34.63
N VAL A 189 -7.56 -11.53 -33.48
CA VAL A 189 -8.79 -12.31 -33.23
C VAL A 189 -9.98 -11.36 -33.10
N ASN A 190 -11.04 -11.63 -33.86
CA ASN A 190 -12.21 -10.75 -34.03
C ASN A 190 -11.87 -9.33 -34.52
N GLY A 191 -10.73 -9.14 -35.19
CA GLY A 191 -10.28 -7.82 -35.66
C GLY A 191 -9.84 -6.88 -34.53
N LEU A 192 -9.60 -7.40 -33.34
CA LEU A 192 -9.11 -6.64 -32.18
C LEU A 192 -7.62 -6.86 -31.99
N ALA A 193 -6.89 -5.77 -31.72
CA ALA A 193 -5.49 -5.84 -31.33
C ALA A 193 -5.32 -6.52 -29.95
N GLY A 194 -4.21 -7.21 -29.73
CA GLY A 194 -3.95 -7.98 -28.51
C GLY A 194 -4.03 -7.14 -27.21
N TRP A 195 -3.76 -5.85 -27.27
CA TRP A 195 -3.91 -4.95 -26.11
C TRP A 195 -5.37 -4.64 -25.76
N ARG A 196 -6.30 -4.67 -26.72
CA ARG A 196 -7.73 -4.47 -26.47
C ARG A 196 -8.32 -5.66 -25.72
N TRP A 197 -7.89 -6.86 -26.08
CA TRP A 197 -8.24 -8.10 -25.39
C TRP A 197 -7.80 -8.08 -23.92
N MET A 198 -6.68 -7.45 -23.60
CA MET A 198 -6.22 -7.31 -22.22
C MET A 198 -7.25 -6.57 -21.35
N TYR A 199 -7.78 -5.43 -21.82
CA TYR A 199 -8.82 -4.68 -21.10
C TYR A 199 -10.12 -5.48 -20.93
N ILE A 200 -10.50 -6.27 -21.94
CA ILE A 200 -11.67 -7.16 -21.87
C ILE A 200 -11.46 -8.25 -20.81
N ILE A 201 -10.33 -8.96 -20.84
CA ILE A 201 -10.00 -10.02 -19.87
C ILE A 201 -9.99 -9.45 -18.45
N CYS A 202 -9.41 -8.26 -18.27
CA CYS A 202 -9.37 -7.62 -16.96
C CYS A 202 -10.76 -7.29 -16.44
N ALA A 203 -11.63 -6.72 -17.27
CA ALA A 203 -13.02 -6.45 -16.88
C ALA A 203 -13.80 -7.74 -16.55
N ILE A 204 -13.61 -8.82 -17.32
CA ILE A 204 -14.24 -10.12 -17.07
C ILE A 204 -13.79 -10.72 -15.73
N ILE A 205 -12.55 -10.51 -15.32
CA ILE A 205 -12.07 -10.96 -14.00
C ILE A 205 -12.62 -10.05 -12.89
N THR A 206 -12.65 -8.74 -13.13
CA THR A 206 -12.99 -7.77 -12.08
C THR A 206 -14.47 -7.73 -11.74
N ILE A 207 -15.35 -7.66 -12.74
CA ILE A 207 -16.79 -7.46 -12.50
C ILE A 207 -17.36 -8.56 -11.60
N PRO A 208 -17.06 -9.86 -11.81
CA PRO A 208 -17.45 -10.93 -10.89
C PRO A 208 -16.87 -10.77 -9.49
N ILE A 209 -15.62 -10.31 -9.35
CA ILE A 209 -15.02 -10.06 -8.02
C ILE A 209 -15.78 -8.92 -7.32
N GLY A 210 -16.13 -7.84 -8.02
CA GLY A 210 -16.96 -6.76 -7.47
C GLY A 210 -18.35 -7.26 -7.06
N ILE A 211 -19.01 -8.06 -7.89
CA ILE A 211 -20.30 -8.70 -7.55
C ILE A 211 -20.15 -9.61 -6.33
N LEU A 212 -19.09 -10.40 -6.27
CA LEU A 212 -18.79 -11.26 -5.12
C LEU A 212 -18.58 -10.43 -3.85
N GLY A 213 -17.94 -9.27 -3.96
CA GLY A 213 -17.77 -8.30 -2.88
C GLY A 213 -19.09 -7.90 -2.25
N TYR A 214 -20.14 -7.70 -3.05
CA TYR A 214 -21.47 -7.35 -2.54
C TYR A 214 -22.04 -8.44 -1.61
N PHE A 215 -21.77 -9.71 -1.91
CA PHE A 215 -22.23 -10.86 -1.13
C PHE A 215 -21.30 -11.28 0.01
N ILE A 216 -20.01 -10.94 -0.05
CA ILE A 216 -18.99 -11.42 0.89
C ILE A 216 -18.55 -10.35 1.89
N LEU A 217 -18.61 -9.05 1.54
CA LEU A 217 -18.12 -8.01 2.44
C LEU A 217 -19.01 -7.87 3.68
N PRO A 218 -18.45 -8.03 4.90
CA PRO A 218 -19.19 -7.88 6.15
C PRO A 218 -19.58 -6.42 6.45
N GLY A 219 -19.04 -5.43 5.72
CA GLY A 219 -19.25 -4.01 6.02
C GLY A 219 -18.45 -3.57 7.25
N THR A 220 -19.02 -2.66 8.06
CA THR A 220 -18.42 -2.23 9.32
C THR A 220 -19.29 -2.71 10.49
N PRO A 221 -18.75 -2.85 11.72
CA PRO A 221 -19.55 -3.23 12.89
C PRO A 221 -20.71 -2.26 13.17
N ASP A 222 -20.60 -1.00 12.75
CA ASP A 222 -21.66 0.01 12.88
C ASP A 222 -22.75 -0.13 11.81
N LYS A 223 -22.39 -0.62 10.62
CA LYS A 223 -23.31 -0.87 9.50
C LYS A 223 -23.01 -2.25 8.90
N PRO A 224 -23.36 -3.34 9.62
CA PRO A 224 -22.94 -4.68 9.25
C PRO A 224 -23.81 -5.22 8.13
N ASN A 225 -23.21 -6.07 7.29
CA ASN A 225 -23.94 -6.83 6.30
C ASN A 225 -24.64 -8.02 6.97
N LYS A 226 -25.94 -7.84 7.26
CA LYS A 226 -26.79 -8.85 7.92
C LYS A 226 -26.99 -10.12 7.08
N LEU A 227 -26.63 -10.11 5.80
CA LEU A 227 -26.64 -11.33 4.96
C LEU A 227 -25.63 -12.38 5.45
N ILE A 228 -24.54 -11.96 6.11
CA ILE A 228 -23.38 -12.82 6.41
C ILE A 228 -23.12 -12.90 7.93
N LEU A 229 -23.35 -11.79 8.62
CA LEU A 229 -23.11 -11.65 10.05
C LEU A 229 -24.41 -11.75 10.83
N LYS A 230 -24.42 -12.62 11.84
CA LYS A 230 -25.50 -12.68 12.84
C LYS A 230 -25.24 -11.63 13.92
N ASP A 231 -26.30 -11.16 14.59
CA ASP A 231 -26.18 -10.13 15.64
C ASP A 231 -25.23 -10.57 16.78
N ARG A 232 -25.18 -11.88 17.10
CA ARG A 232 -24.22 -12.47 18.05
C ARG A 232 -22.75 -12.32 17.62
N ASP A 233 -22.46 -12.42 16.33
CA ASP A 233 -21.11 -12.27 15.77
C ASP A 233 -20.65 -10.81 15.88
N ILE A 234 -21.58 -9.87 15.70
CA ILE A 234 -21.33 -8.42 15.76
C ILE A 234 -21.08 -7.98 17.20
N GLU A 235 -21.92 -8.41 18.14
CA GLU A 235 -21.73 -8.15 19.58
C GLU A 235 -20.41 -8.76 20.09
N GLY A 236 -20.10 -9.98 19.65
CA GLY A 236 -18.82 -10.64 19.95
C GLY A 236 -17.61 -9.85 19.46
N ALA A 237 -17.63 -9.37 18.20
CA ALA A 237 -16.56 -8.55 17.66
C ALA A 237 -16.41 -7.21 18.38
N GLN A 238 -17.52 -6.50 18.62
CA GLN A 238 -17.51 -5.21 19.32
C GLN A 238 -16.99 -5.35 20.76
N ASN A 239 -17.41 -6.39 21.48
CA ASN A 239 -16.91 -6.66 22.83
C ASN A 239 -15.42 -7.02 22.81
N ARG A 240 -14.95 -7.80 21.82
CA ARG A 240 -13.52 -8.14 21.64
C ARG A 240 -12.64 -6.91 21.39
N LEU A 241 -13.13 -5.97 20.58
CA LEU A 241 -12.44 -4.70 20.25
C LEU A 241 -12.46 -3.72 21.43
N LYS A 242 -13.59 -3.60 22.15
CA LYS A 242 -13.69 -2.81 23.39
C LYS A 242 -12.76 -3.33 24.48
N ARG A 243 -12.68 -4.66 24.67
CA ARG A 243 -11.72 -5.30 25.60
C ARG A 243 -10.26 -5.00 25.24
N ALA A 244 -9.96 -4.83 23.96
CA ALA A 244 -8.62 -4.50 23.47
C ALA A 244 -8.31 -2.98 23.45
N GLY A 245 -9.16 -2.15 24.07
CA GLY A 245 -8.97 -0.69 24.11
C GLY A 245 -9.10 0.01 22.76
N HIS A 246 -9.61 -0.65 21.71
CA HIS A 246 -9.95 0.01 20.45
C HIS A 246 -11.23 0.81 20.65
N GLY A 247 -11.08 2.12 20.90
CA GLY A 247 -12.21 3.04 20.95
C GLY A 247 -12.89 3.12 19.58
N ILE A 248 -14.10 2.56 19.47
CA ILE A 248 -14.88 2.50 18.23
C ILE A 248 -15.42 3.88 17.81
N ALA A 249 -15.43 4.88 18.69
CA ALA A 249 -15.91 6.21 18.34
C ALA A 249 -15.18 7.28 19.14
N GLY A 250 -14.34 8.05 18.46
CA GLY A 250 -13.95 9.37 18.92
C GLY A 250 -14.56 10.39 17.97
N THR A 251 -15.36 11.32 18.50
CA THR A 251 -15.77 12.49 17.72
C THR A 251 -14.52 13.26 17.32
N PHE A 252 -14.34 13.49 16.02
CA PHE A 252 -13.24 14.30 15.50
C PHE A 252 -13.37 15.70 16.09
N LYS A 253 -12.47 16.05 17.02
CA LYS A 253 -12.39 17.39 17.60
C LYS A 253 -11.31 18.16 16.87
N TRP A 254 -11.62 19.40 16.48
CA TRP A 254 -10.66 20.30 15.83
C TRP A 254 -9.37 20.46 16.65
N LYS A 255 -9.48 20.46 17.99
CA LYS A 255 -8.33 20.48 18.90
C LYS A 255 -7.36 19.31 18.68
N THR A 256 -7.89 18.09 18.50
CA THR A 256 -7.06 16.90 18.22
C THR A 256 -6.29 17.05 16.92
N LEU A 257 -6.86 17.72 15.90
CA LEU A 257 -6.14 18.02 14.66
C LEU A 257 -4.96 18.97 14.89
N ILE A 258 -5.15 20.03 15.68
CA ILE A 258 -4.08 20.96 16.04
C ILE A 258 -2.96 20.23 16.80
N ASP A 259 -3.32 19.38 17.76
CA ASP A 259 -2.35 18.64 18.56
C ASP A 259 -1.53 17.67 17.69
N ILE A 260 -2.16 17.05 16.69
CA ILE A 260 -1.48 16.19 15.71
C ILE A 260 -0.54 17.02 14.83
N LEU A 261 -1.00 18.14 14.28
CA LEU A 261 -0.21 19.00 13.40
C LEU A 261 0.96 19.68 14.12
N ARG A 262 0.83 19.91 15.43
CA ARG A 262 1.91 20.45 16.27
C ARG A 262 2.95 19.40 16.64
N ASN A 263 2.61 18.11 16.53
CA ASN A 263 3.52 17.02 16.85
C ASN A 263 4.59 16.85 15.78
N TRP A 264 5.87 16.86 16.18
CA TRP A 264 7.00 16.67 15.25
C TRP A 264 6.95 15.32 14.54
N LYS A 265 6.39 14.27 15.18
CA LYS A 265 6.27 12.93 14.61
C LYS A 265 5.39 12.94 13.36
N PHE A 266 4.35 13.77 13.32
CA PHE A 266 3.49 13.90 12.14
C PHE A 266 4.31 14.36 10.93
N TRP A 267 5.07 15.45 11.07
CA TRP A 267 5.90 15.97 9.99
C TRP A 267 7.01 15.00 9.59
N ALA A 268 7.62 14.31 10.54
CA ALA A 268 8.66 13.34 10.25
C ALA A 268 8.11 12.13 9.46
N PHE A 269 6.96 11.58 9.85
CA PHE A 269 6.30 10.51 9.09
C PHE A 269 5.76 10.99 7.74
N LEU A 270 5.30 12.23 7.65
CA LEU A 270 4.87 12.83 6.38
C LEU A 270 6.03 12.87 5.38
N TRP A 271 7.20 13.38 5.78
CA TRP A 271 8.38 13.38 4.92
C TRP A 271 8.86 11.98 4.57
N LEU A 272 8.82 11.05 5.53
CA LEU A 272 9.17 9.65 5.29
C LEU A 272 8.26 9.03 4.21
N ASP A 273 6.95 9.24 4.30
CA ASP A 273 5.97 8.70 3.34
C ASP A 273 6.11 9.36 1.96
N ILE A 274 6.35 10.68 1.90
CA ILE A 274 6.64 11.39 0.63
C ILE A 274 7.88 10.81 -0.04
N PHE A 275 8.99 10.64 0.69
CA PHE A 275 10.21 10.06 0.12
C PHE A 275 9.98 8.62 -0.31
N PHE A 276 9.19 7.84 0.43
CA PHE A 276 8.88 6.45 0.10
C PHE A 276 8.11 6.34 -1.23
N TRP A 277 7.03 7.10 -1.40
CA TRP A 277 6.24 7.09 -2.64
C TRP A 277 7.06 7.52 -3.87
N ASN A 278 7.94 8.51 -3.72
CA ASN A 278 8.81 8.96 -4.81
C ASN A 278 9.99 8.00 -5.07
N ALA A 279 10.54 7.36 -4.03
CA ALA A 279 11.64 6.39 -4.17
C ALA A 279 11.22 5.06 -4.80
N CYS A 280 9.92 4.72 -4.75
CA CYS A 280 9.37 3.52 -5.36
C CYS A 280 8.81 3.76 -6.77
N TYR A 281 8.77 5.02 -7.24
CA TYR A 281 8.09 5.35 -8.50
C TYR A 281 8.72 4.67 -9.73
N ASN A 282 10.00 4.30 -9.65
CA ASN A 282 10.70 3.56 -10.71
C ASN A 282 10.03 2.24 -11.11
N THR A 283 9.26 1.58 -10.23
CA THR A 283 8.48 0.38 -10.58
C THR A 283 7.24 0.70 -11.42
N ASN A 284 6.63 1.86 -11.21
CA ASN A 284 5.38 2.25 -11.89
C ASN A 284 5.61 2.97 -13.22
N ALA A 285 6.79 3.57 -13.41
CA ALA A 285 7.16 4.32 -14.61
C ALA A 285 7.25 3.47 -15.90
N GLY A 286 7.25 2.14 -15.80
CA GLY A 286 7.33 1.26 -16.98
C GLY A 286 8.70 1.24 -17.66
N GLY A 287 9.76 1.77 -17.02
CA GLY A 287 11.08 1.94 -17.62
C GLY A 287 11.73 0.63 -18.07
N TYR A 288 11.53 -0.47 -17.33
CA TYR A 288 12.05 -1.79 -17.70
C TYR A 288 11.45 -2.30 -19.01
N LEU A 289 10.13 -2.18 -19.16
CA LEU A 289 9.42 -2.61 -20.36
C LEU A 289 9.79 -1.76 -21.58
N LEU A 290 9.94 -0.43 -21.41
CA LEU A 290 10.41 0.47 -22.46
C LEU A 290 11.85 0.16 -22.88
N TRP A 291 12.71 -0.19 -21.92
CA TRP A 291 14.07 -0.65 -22.21
C TRP A 291 14.08 -1.96 -23.00
N LEU A 292 13.30 -2.97 -22.58
CA LEU A 292 13.18 -4.23 -23.30
C LEU A 292 12.69 -4.04 -24.74
N LYS A 293 11.71 -3.14 -24.95
CA LYS A 293 11.24 -2.77 -26.29
C LYS A 293 12.36 -2.12 -27.12
N SER A 294 13.18 -1.26 -26.50
CA SER A 294 14.28 -0.56 -27.20
C SER A 294 15.40 -1.47 -27.70
N LEU A 295 15.50 -2.71 -27.20
CA LEU A 295 16.48 -3.69 -27.66
C LEU A 295 16.15 -4.27 -29.04
N ASP A 296 14.89 -4.16 -29.49
CA ASP A 296 14.37 -4.64 -30.78
C ASP A 296 14.73 -6.10 -31.14
N ARG A 297 15.05 -6.92 -30.13
CA ARG A 297 15.50 -8.31 -30.29
C ARG A 297 14.39 -9.33 -30.05
N TYR A 298 13.33 -8.92 -29.35
CA TYR A 298 12.30 -9.81 -28.84
C TYR A 298 10.93 -9.44 -29.39
N PRO A 299 10.09 -10.43 -29.76
CA PRO A 299 8.70 -10.15 -30.09
C PRO A 299 7.97 -9.56 -28.87
N THR A 300 6.91 -8.79 -29.11
CA THR A 300 6.12 -8.11 -28.06
C THR A 300 5.64 -9.08 -26.98
N SER A 301 5.27 -10.30 -27.34
CA SER A 301 4.92 -11.36 -26.40
C SER A 301 6.07 -11.70 -25.43
N LYS A 302 7.28 -11.87 -25.96
CA LYS A 302 8.46 -12.20 -25.15
C LYS A 302 8.92 -11.02 -24.29
N VAL A 303 8.80 -9.79 -24.79
CA VAL A 303 9.06 -8.57 -24.00
C VAL A 303 8.18 -8.52 -22.76
N ASN A 304 6.88 -8.77 -22.91
CA ASN A 304 5.95 -8.82 -21.78
C ASN A 304 6.23 -10.00 -20.82
N GLU A 305 6.65 -11.16 -21.35
CA GLU A 305 7.06 -12.31 -20.51
C GLU A 305 8.30 -11.97 -19.66
N LEU A 306 9.31 -11.33 -20.26
CA LEU A 306 10.52 -10.89 -19.57
C LEU A 306 10.24 -9.79 -18.54
N ASN A 307 9.23 -8.95 -18.78
CA ASN A 307 8.77 -7.95 -17.81
C ASN A 307 8.24 -8.57 -16.51
N ALA A 308 7.72 -9.81 -16.57
CA ALA A 308 7.20 -10.51 -15.39
C ALA A 308 8.30 -10.93 -14.38
N ILE A 309 9.57 -10.96 -14.80
CA ILE A 309 10.70 -11.37 -13.95
C ILE A 309 10.89 -10.41 -12.77
N ALA A 310 10.83 -9.10 -13.02
CA ALA A 310 11.04 -8.08 -12.00
C ALA A 310 10.00 -8.15 -10.84
N PRO A 311 8.68 -8.18 -11.10
CA PRO A 311 7.69 -8.37 -10.04
C PRO A 311 7.76 -9.75 -9.38
N ALA A 312 8.18 -10.81 -10.09
CA ALA A 312 8.40 -12.14 -9.50
C ALA A 312 9.45 -12.10 -8.38
N LEU A 313 10.60 -11.47 -8.66
CA LEU A 313 11.65 -11.25 -7.66
C LEU A 313 11.19 -10.29 -6.57
N GLY A 314 10.31 -9.35 -6.89
CA GLY A 314 9.64 -8.48 -5.92
C GLY A 314 8.91 -9.24 -4.81
N ILE A 315 8.27 -10.37 -5.11
CA ILE A 315 7.62 -11.22 -4.10
C ILE A 315 8.68 -11.76 -3.13
N PHE A 316 9.79 -12.28 -3.65
CA PHE A 316 10.89 -12.79 -2.84
C PHE A 316 11.51 -11.69 -1.96
N TYR A 317 11.80 -10.51 -2.51
CA TYR A 317 12.33 -9.39 -1.75
C TYR A 317 11.37 -8.92 -0.66
N THR A 318 10.07 -8.86 -0.96
CA THR A 318 9.03 -8.47 0.02
C THR A 318 9.01 -9.41 1.20
N LEU A 319 8.96 -10.72 0.95
CA LEU A 319 9.00 -11.72 2.01
C LEU A 319 10.31 -11.63 2.82
N PHE A 320 11.45 -11.59 2.14
CA PHE A 320 12.76 -11.52 2.79
C PHE A 320 12.89 -10.30 3.71
N ILE A 321 12.50 -9.11 3.25
CA ILE A 321 12.61 -7.86 4.01
C ILE A 321 11.60 -7.83 5.16
N CYS A 322 10.37 -8.32 4.96
CA CYS A 322 9.39 -8.43 6.05
C CYS A 322 9.90 -9.33 7.18
N PHE A 323 10.38 -10.53 6.84
CA PHE A 323 10.94 -11.44 7.84
C PHE A 323 12.19 -10.88 8.51
N ALA A 324 13.09 -10.25 7.75
CA ALA A 324 14.29 -9.63 8.30
C ALA A 324 13.97 -8.47 9.27
N SER A 325 12.94 -7.66 8.95
CA SER A 325 12.44 -6.58 9.81
C SER A 325 11.92 -7.12 11.13
N ASP A 326 11.03 -8.11 11.07
CA ASP A 326 10.32 -8.63 12.24
C ASP A 326 11.22 -9.45 13.18
N LEU A 327 12.21 -10.15 12.64
CA LEU A 327 13.00 -11.12 13.39
C LEU A 327 14.37 -10.60 13.85
N VAL A 328 15.04 -9.74 13.07
CA VAL A 328 16.47 -9.47 13.26
C VAL A 328 16.79 -7.98 13.36
N LEU A 329 16.28 -7.17 12.43
CA LEU A 329 16.84 -5.83 12.16
C LEU A 329 16.04 -4.69 12.79
N GLY A 330 14.72 -4.86 12.97
CA GLY A 330 13.81 -3.76 13.28
C GLY A 330 13.53 -2.86 12.08
N PRO A 331 12.50 -2.00 12.15
CA PRO A 331 11.91 -1.36 10.98
C PRO A 331 12.86 -0.40 10.24
N ALA A 332 13.61 0.42 10.97
CA ALA A 332 14.54 1.37 10.33
C ALA A 332 15.69 0.68 9.58
N TRP A 333 16.24 -0.41 10.11
CA TRP A 333 17.31 -1.15 9.43
C TRP A 333 16.79 -1.95 8.25
N ALA A 334 15.56 -2.46 8.33
CA ALA A 334 14.90 -3.05 7.17
C ALA A 334 14.75 -2.03 6.03
N ILE A 335 14.31 -0.77 6.34
CA ILE A 335 14.27 0.35 5.37
C ILE A 335 15.61 0.49 4.65
N THR A 336 16.68 0.53 5.44
CA THR A 336 18.04 0.69 4.93
C THR A 336 18.48 -0.47 4.05
N VAL A 337 18.26 -1.73 4.44
CA VAL A 337 18.65 -2.90 3.62
C VAL A 337 17.91 -2.90 2.28
N ALA A 338 16.60 -2.68 2.29
CA ALA A 338 15.77 -2.66 1.09
C ALA A 338 16.19 -1.57 0.09
N HIS A 339 16.42 -0.36 0.61
CA HIS A 339 16.80 0.79 -0.22
C HIS A 339 18.27 0.78 -0.60
N THR A 340 19.16 0.20 0.20
CA THR A 340 20.57 0.01 -0.21
C THR A 340 20.63 -0.91 -1.43
N TRP A 341 19.84 -1.99 -1.45
CA TRP A 341 19.75 -2.87 -2.62
C TRP A 341 19.19 -2.14 -3.85
N ASN A 342 18.12 -1.34 -3.67
CA ASN A 342 17.56 -0.51 -4.75
C ASN A 342 18.54 0.57 -5.25
N ILE A 343 19.31 1.20 -4.35
CA ILE A 343 20.31 2.23 -4.67
C ILE A 343 21.39 1.67 -5.60
N VAL A 344 21.86 0.43 -5.37
CA VAL A 344 22.83 -0.22 -6.26
C VAL A 344 22.26 -0.33 -7.68
N GLY A 345 21.00 -0.78 -7.82
CA GLY A 345 20.31 -0.83 -9.11
C GLY A 345 20.14 0.55 -9.74
N LEU A 346 19.72 1.55 -8.96
CA LEU A 346 19.53 2.91 -9.44
C LEU A 346 20.83 3.58 -9.91
N ILE A 347 21.96 3.37 -9.21
CA ILE A 347 23.27 3.89 -9.65
C ILE A 347 23.64 3.32 -11.01
N ILE A 348 23.42 2.01 -11.23
CA ILE A 348 23.67 1.36 -12.52
C ILE A 348 22.79 1.99 -13.62
N LEU A 349 21.51 2.23 -13.34
CA LEU A 349 20.57 2.87 -14.27
C LEU A 349 20.93 4.33 -14.58
N VAL A 350 21.47 5.06 -13.61
CA VAL A 350 21.93 6.45 -13.80
C VAL A 350 23.19 6.51 -14.68
N VAL A 351 24.16 5.61 -14.46
CA VAL A 351 25.39 5.56 -15.25
C VAL A 351 25.09 5.12 -16.69
N TRP A 352 24.17 4.16 -16.87
CA TRP A 352 23.67 3.59 -18.13
C TRP A 352 24.71 2.91 -19.04
N LYS A 353 25.94 3.42 -19.12
CA LYS A 353 27.07 2.87 -19.89
C LYS A 353 27.71 1.70 -19.15
N VAL A 354 26.97 0.60 -19.04
CA VAL A 354 27.38 -0.64 -18.38
C VAL A 354 27.07 -1.85 -19.27
N PRO A 355 27.64 -3.04 -19.00
CA PRO A 355 27.25 -4.26 -19.69
C PRO A 355 25.75 -4.52 -19.56
N GLU A 356 25.14 -5.14 -20.57
CA GLU A 356 23.70 -5.44 -20.58
C GLU A 356 23.27 -6.26 -19.36
N SER A 357 24.10 -7.21 -18.91
CA SER A 357 23.86 -8.01 -17.70
C SER A 357 23.67 -7.16 -16.45
N SER A 358 24.34 -6.00 -16.36
CA SER A 358 24.19 -5.06 -15.26
C SER A 358 22.84 -4.33 -15.33
N LEU A 359 22.34 -4.02 -16.52
CA LEU A 359 21.00 -3.43 -16.70
C LEU A 359 19.91 -4.45 -16.33
N TRP A 360 20.05 -5.71 -16.73
CA TRP A 360 19.17 -6.79 -16.30
C TRP A 360 19.11 -6.91 -14.78
N PHE A 361 20.27 -6.91 -14.11
CA PHE A 361 20.35 -6.90 -12.66
C PHE A 361 19.66 -5.66 -12.07
N ALA A 362 19.96 -4.47 -12.58
CA ALA A 362 19.42 -3.22 -12.06
C ALA A 362 17.87 -3.19 -12.12
N PHE A 363 17.29 -3.56 -13.26
CA PHE A 363 15.83 -3.64 -13.40
C PHE A 363 15.22 -4.72 -12.52
N ALA A 364 15.86 -5.88 -12.38
CA ALA A 364 15.43 -6.94 -11.47
C ALA A 364 15.42 -6.53 -9.99
N THR A 365 16.32 -5.62 -9.58
CA THR A 365 16.38 -5.12 -8.19
C THR A 365 15.36 -4.02 -7.86
N THR A 366 14.73 -3.40 -8.86
CA THR A 366 13.79 -2.27 -8.71
C THR A 366 12.68 -2.53 -7.69
N TYR A 367 12.13 -3.75 -7.65
CA TYR A 367 11.02 -4.11 -6.75
C TYR A 367 11.43 -4.28 -5.27
N SER A 368 12.73 -4.22 -4.94
CA SER A 368 13.15 -4.22 -3.53
C SER A 368 12.73 -2.94 -2.79
N SER A 369 12.42 -1.85 -3.51
CA SER A 369 11.88 -0.61 -2.93
C SER A 369 10.47 -0.81 -2.38
N VAL A 370 9.62 -1.52 -3.12
CA VAL A 370 8.21 -1.78 -2.79
C VAL A 370 8.05 -2.68 -1.58
N ALA A 371 9.00 -3.60 -1.37
CA ALA A 371 9.05 -4.52 -0.23
C ALA A 371 8.99 -3.81 1.15
N MET A 372 9.29 -2.52 1.19
CA MET A 372 9.32 -1.71 2.40
C MET A 372 7.95 -1.17 2.85
N SER A 373 6.95 -1.16 1.96
CA SER A 373 5.63 -0.56 2.24
C SER A 373 5.00 -1.12 3.52
N SER A 374 5.02 -2.44 3.68
CA SER A 374 4.47 -3.16 4.84
C SER A 374 5.16 -2.78 6.16
N VAL A 375 6.50 -2.66 6.13
CA VAL A 375 7.32 -2.32 7.29
C VAL A 375 7.13 -0.86 7.69
N LEU A 376 7.06 0.06 6.72
CA LEU A 376 6.86 1.49 6.95
C LEU A 376 5.51 1.77 7.62
N TYR A 377 4.41 1.25 7.05
CA TYR A 377 3.08 1.43 7.64
C TYR A 377 2.92 0.67 8.96
N GLY A 378 3.57 -0.50 9.10
CA GLY A 378 3.64 -1.22 10.37
C GLY A 378 4.35 -0.41 11.46
N TRP A 379 5.45 0.25 11.11
CA TRP A 379 6.22 1.09 12.03
C TRP A 379 5.45 2.34 12.44
N MET A 380 4.87 3.09 11.50
CA MET A 380 3.99 4.23 11.80
C MET A 380 2.86 3.83 12.76
N ASN A 381 2.20 2.70 12.49
CA ASN A 381 1.15 2.16 13.37
C ASN A 381 1.66 1.87 14.79
N SER A 382 2.90 1.39 14.92
CA SER A 382 3.49 1.06 16.22
C SER A 382 3.87 2.29 17.05
N GLU A 383 4.32 3.36 16.38
CA GLU A 383 4.73 4.60 17.02
C GLU A 383 3.51 5.39 17.49
N LEU A 384 2.40 5.36 16.75
CA LEU A 384 1.16 6.08 17.04
C LEU A 384 0.17 5.29 17.93
N ARG A 385 0.62 4.25 18.65
CA ARG A 385 -0.25 3.37 19.47
C ARG A 385 -1.03 4.09 20.58
N TYR A 386 -0.55 5.24 21.04
CA TYR A 386 -1.13 5.99 22.16
C TYR A 386 -2.49 6.64 21.86
N SER A 387 -2.85 6.87 20.59
CA SER A 387 -4.14 7.45 20.22
C SER A 387 -4.66 6.85 18.92
N PRO A 388 -5.73 6.03 18.98
CA PRO A 388 -6.33 5.41 17.79
C PRO A 388 -6.80 6.44 16.75
N ILE A 389 -7.34 7.57 17.19
CA ILE A 389 -7.82 8.66 16.31
C ILE A 389 -6.62 9.33 15.63
N ALA A 390 -5.58 9.66 16.39
CA ALA A 390 -4.38 10.28 15.82
C ALA A 390 -3.71 9.34 14.82
N ARG A 391 -3.60 8.05 15.13
CA ARG A 391 -3.07 7.03 14.21
C ARG A 391 -3.81 7.03 12.87
N ALA A 392 -5.14 6.98 12.89
CA ALA A 392 -5.95 6.94 11.67
C ALA A 392 -5.80 8.23 10.84
N VAL A 393 -5.87 9.39 11.49
CA VAL A 393 -5.72 10.69 10.82
C VAL A 393 -4.33 10.83 10.22
N VAL A 394 -3.27 10.52 10.98
CA VAL A 394 -1.88 10.61 10.49
C VAL A 394 -1.67 9.70 9.28
N LEU A 395 -2.04 8.41 9.37
CA LEU A 395 -1.85 7.46 8.25
C LEU A 395 -2.57 7.90 6.97
N VAL A 396 -3.83 8.30 7.08
CA VAL A 396 -4.61 8.72 5.91
C VAL A 396 -4.05 10.02 5.34
N THR A 397 -3.79 11.02 6.18
CA THR A 397 -3.29 12.31 5.71
C THR A 397 -1.90 12.21 5.11
N THR A 398 -0.97 11.45 5.70
CA THR A 398 0.37 11.28 5.12
C THR A 398 0.30 10.56 3.79
N THR A 399 -0.52 9.51 3.67
CA THR A 399 -0.65 8.73 2.43
C THR A 399 -1.25 9.58 1.32
N VAL A 400 -2.31 10.35 1.59
CA VAL A 400 -2.96 11.24 0.61
C VAL A 400 -1.97 12.29 0.11
N ILE A 401 -1.23 12.94 1.03
CA ILE A 401 -0.24 13.96 0.65
C ILE A 401 0.91 13.32 -0.11
N ALA A 402 1.46 12.20 0.35
CA ALA A 402 2.54 11.49 -0.32
C ALA A 402 2.13 11.06 -1.74
N GLN A 403 0.95 10.47 -1.91
CA GLN A 403 0.44 10.11 -3.23
C GLN A 403 0.22 11.34 -4.12
N SER A 404 -0.23 12.48 -3.56
CA SER A 404 -0.39 13.72 -4.34
C SER A 404 0.92 14.17 -4.99
N THR A 405 2.06 13.96 -4.33
CA THR A 405 3.38 14.30 -4.89
C THR A 405 3.73 13.48 -6.13
N THR A 406 3.13 12.31 -6.30
CA THR A 406 3.35 11.45 -7.46
C THR A 406 2.57 11.87 -8.70
N ILE A 407 1.70 12.88 -8.61
CA ILE A 407 0.98 13.44 -9.78
C ILE A 407 1.95 14.21 -10.68
N TRP A 408 2.70 15.18 -10.14
CA TRP A 408 3.56 16.04 -10.95
C TRP A 408 4.97 15.48 -11.16
N THR A 409 5.45 14.63 -10.24
CA THR A 409 6.78 14.01 -10.32
C THR A 409 7.06 13.36 -11.68
N PRO A 410 6.23 12.45 -12.21
CA PRO A 410 6.54 11.77 -13.47
C PRO A 410 6.53 12.69 -14.68
N LEU A 411 5.67 13.72 -14.69
CA LEU A 411 5.64 14.74 -15.76
C LEU A 411 6.98 15.50 -15.87
N LEU A 412 7.68 15.64 -14.75
CA LEU A 412 8.95 16.36 -14.66
C LEU A 412 10.16 15.46 -14.90
N VAL A 413 10.19 14.28 -14.28
CA VAL A 413 11.41 13.45 -14.21
C VAL A 413 11.37 12.18 -15.06
N PHE A 414 10.20 11.64 -15.40
CA PHE A 414 10.05 10.42 -16.21
C PHE A 414 9.38 10.74 -17.56
N LYS A 415 9.95 11.66 -18.31
CA LYS A 415 9.44 12.01 -19.65
C LYS A 415 9.62 10.84 -20.61
N THR A 416 8.55 10.30 -21.19
CA THR A 416 8.61 9.17 -22.15
C THR A 416 9.57 9.42 -23.30
N VAL A 417 9.75 10.68 -23.73
CA VAL A 417 10.74 11.06 -24.77
C VAL A 417 12.20 10.83 -24.36
N GLU A 418 12.48 10.78 -23.06
CA GLU A 418 13.81 10.46 -22.49
C GLU A 418 13.96 8.95 -22.22
N GLY A 419 12.94 8.15 -22.52
CA GLY A 419 12.99 6.69 -22.45
C GLY A 419 13.96 6.12 -23.49
N PRO A 420 14.67 5.02 -23.19
CA PRO A 420 14.60 4.20 -21.97
C PRO A 420 15.54 4.64 -20.84
N ARG A 421 16.34 5.72 -21.03
CA ARG A 421 17.42 6.08 -20.11
C ARG A 421 16.95 6.81 -18.86
N PHE A 422 15.92 7.65 -18.98
CA PHE A 422 15.31 8.43 -17.88
C PHE A 422 16.31 8.93 -16.83
N THR A 423 17.42 9.55 -17.25
CA THR A 423 18.54 9.88 -16.35
C THR A 423 18.12 10.82 -15.21
N LYS A 424 17.22 11.77 -15.48
CA LYS A 424 16.62 12.65 -14.47
C LYS A 424 15.72 11.87 -13.52
N GLY A 425 14.91 10.96 -14.06
CA GLY A 425 14.04 10.05 -13.32
C GLY A 425 14.80 9.22 -12.31
N TYR A 426 15.78 8.44 -12.76
CA TYR A 426 16.55 7.57 -11.87
C TYR A 426 17.40 8.35 -10.87
N SER A 427 17.94 9.51 -11.24
CA SER A 427 18.68 10.37 -10.30
C SER A 427 17.77 10.97 -9.21
N PHE A 428 16.55 11.37 -9.58
CA PHE A 428 15.56 11.85 -8.61
C PHE A 428 15.14 10.74 -7.65
N VAL A 429 14.82 9.55 -8.17
CA VAL A 429 14.45 8.40 -7.34
C VAL A 429 15.61 8.00 -6.41
N LEU A 430 16.85 8.04 -6.89
CA LEU A 430 18.05 7.79 -6.09
C LEU A 430 18.20 8.80 -4.94
N ALA A 431 18.01 10.10 -5.19
CA ALA A 431 18.05 11.12 -4.16
C ALA A 431 16.97 10.89 -3.09
N ASN A 432 15.74 10.56 -3.51
CA ASN A 432 14.64 10.25 -2.58
C ASN A 432 14.92 8.98 -1.76
N ALA A 433 15.53 7.95 -2.35
CA ALA A 433 15.92 6.74 -1.64
C ALA A 433 16.96 7.03 -0.53
N ILE A 434 17.94 7.90 -0.79
CA ILE A 434 18.93 8.33 0.21
C ILE A 434 18.25 9.16 1.31
N CYS A 435 17.42 10.14 0.94
CA CYS A 435 16.65 10.94 1.89
C CYS A 435 15.73 10.10 2.78
N LEU A 436 15.14 9.04 2.23
CA LEU A 436 14.32 8.10 2.98
C LEU A 436 15.13 7.40 4.08
N ILE A 437 16.32 6.88 3.75
CA ILE A 437 17.21 6.23 4.71
C ILE A 437 17.60 7.21 5.83
N LEU A 438 18.00 8.43 5.46
CA LEU A 438 18.38 9.47 6.43
C LEU A 438 17.21 9.82 7.36
N THR A 439 16.02 10.01 6.80
CA THR A 439 14.80 10.34 7.55
C THR A 439 14.39 9.18 8.48
N ALA A 440 14.49 7.94 8.01
CA ALA A 440 14.20 6.75 8.84
C ALA A 440 15.15 6.65 10.04
N HIS A 441 16.45 6.87 9.85
CA HIS A 441 17.42 6.87 10.95
C HIS A 441 17.23 8.06 11.90
N LEU A 442 16.84 9.23 11.39
CA LEU A 442 16.54 10.41 12.18
C LEU A 442 15.32 10.19 13.09
N ILE A 443 14.24 9.63 12.55
CA ILE A 443 13.04 9.25 13.34
C ILE A 443 13.44 8.26 14.44
N ARG A 444 14.19 7.21 14.08
CA ARG A 444 14.65 6.23 15.07
C ARG A 444 15.49 6.86 16.17
N TYR A 445 16.39 7.77 15.83
CA TYR A 445 17.22 8.48 16.81
C TYR A 445 16.37 9.29 17.79
N PHE A 446 15.45 10.11 17.29
CA PHE A 446 14.58 10.94 18.14
C PHE A 446 13.63 10.10 19.00
N THR A 447 12.99 9.07 18.43
CA THR A 447 12.14 8.15 19.20
C THR A 447 12.92 7.42 20.29
N THR A 448 14.13 6.93 19.99
CA THR A 448 14.97 6.25 20.99
C THR A 448 15.37 7.22 22.12
N ARG A 449 15.65 8.48 21.77
CA ARG A 449 15.99 9.52 22.75
C ARG A 449 14.80 9.87 23.64
N GLU A 450 13.59 9.98 23.08
CA GLU A 450 12.35 10.17 23.86
C GLU A 450 12.09 8.97 24.79
N GLY A 451 12.25 7.74 24.30
CA GLY A 451 12.09 6.54 25.11
C GLY A 451 13.06 6.50 26.29
N LYS A 452 14.33 6.87 26.06
CA LYS A 452 15.33 6.97 27.12
C LYS A 452 15.00 8.06 28.14
N ARG A 453 14.57 9.24 27.69
CA ARG A 453 14.15 10.35 28.58
C ARG A 453 12.98 9.96 29.46
N ARG A 454 11.95 9.34 28.87
CA ARG A 454 10.78 8.87 29.62
C ARG A 454 11.14 7.79 30.63
N ASN A 455 12.00 6.85 30.27
CA ASN A 455 12.48 5.84 31.23
C ASN A 455 13.28 6.49 32.38
N SER A 456 14.15 7.46 32.09
CA SER A 456 14.89 8.16 33.15
C SER A 456 14.00 8.99 34.08
N GLU A 457 12.91 9.57 33.57
CA GLU A 457 11.92 10.29 34.40
C GLU A 457 11.15 9.33 35.31
N ILE A 458 10.79 8.14 34.82
CA ILE A 458 10.12 7.10 35.60
C ILE A 458 11.05 6.52 36.67
N GLU A 459 12.31 6.25 36.33
CA GLU A 459 13.33 5.78 37.29
C GLU A 459 13.66 6.86 38.34
N GLY A 460 13.70 8.14 37.93
CA GLY A 460 13.86 9.27 38.84
C GLY A 460 12.71 9.40 39.84
N GLN A 461 11.46 9.31 39.39
CA GLN A 461 10.27 9.34 40.27
C GLN A 461 10.17 8.11 41.18
N GLY A 462 10.55 6.93 40.70
CA GLY A 462 10.61 5.70 41.51
C GLY A 462 11.70 5.74 42.60
N SER A 463 12.80 6.47 42.38
CA SER A 463 13.86 6.63 43.38
C SER A 463 13.51 7.62 44.50
N VAL A 464 12.75 8.68 44.18
CA VAL A 464 12.31 9.68 45.17
C VAL A 464 11.19 9.14 46.08
N GLY A 465 10.35 8.23 45.59
CA GLY A 465 9.30 7.56 46.39
C GLY A 465 9.77 6.40 47.27
N SER A 466 11.08 6.16 47.40
CA SER A 466 11.65 5.08 48.21
C SER A 466 12.46 5.56 49.42
N GLY A 467 12.46 6.87 49.68
CA GLY A 467 13.27 7.50 50.74
C GLY A 467 12.50 7.93 52.00
N GLU A 468 11.18 8.06 51.97
CA GLU A 468 10.37 8.44 53.13
C GLU A 468 9.06 7.62 53.11
N ASP A 469 8.60 7.24 54.30
CA ASP A 469 7.38 6.46 54.60
C ASP A 469 7.48 4.93 54.52
N ALA A 470 8.26 4.37 55.46
CA ALA A 470 7.94 3.09 56.06
C ALA A 470 7.12 3.32 57.35
N GLN A 471 5.82 3.64 57.22
CA GLN A 471 4.83 3.40 58.29
C GLN A 471 3.37 3.46 57.77
N ASP A 472 2.73 2.29 57.85
CA ASP A 472 1.31 1.92 57.78
C ASP A 472 0.44 2.08 56.50
N PRO A 473 -0.50 1.13 56.26
CA PRO A 473 -1.23 1.02 55.00
C PRO A 473 -2.66 1.53 55.13
N GLU A 474 -3.00 2.68 54.54
CA GLU A 474 -4.40 3.03 54.26
C GLU A 474 -4.59 3.71 52.91
N ALA A 475 -5.68 3.30 52.26
CA ALA A 475 -6.15 3.59 50.91
C ALA A 475 -5.99 5.04 50.43
N VAL A 476 -5.49 5.24 49.20
CA VAL A 476 -5.73 6.49 48.45
C VAL A 476 -5.99 6.22 46.96
N ASN A 477 -7.13 6.77 46.52
CA ASN A 477 -7.71 6.76 45.19
C ASN A 477 -6.82 7.36 44.10
N TYR A 478 -6.91 6.78 42.90
CA TYR A 478 -6.38 7.36 41.67
C TYR A 478 -7.23 8.55 41.22
N THR A 479 -6.68 9.77 41.29
CA THR A 479 -7.18 10.94 40.55
C THR A 479 -6.14 11.40 39.53
N VAL A 480 -6.51 11.25 38.26
CA VAL A 480 -5.78 11.74 37.10
C VAL A 480 -6.07 13.24 36.94
N HIS A 481 -5.02 14.06 36.92
CA HIS A 481 -5.10 15.43 36.39
C HIS A 481 -4.09 15.65 35.27
N PRO A 482 -4.49 16.27 34.13
CA PRO A 482 -3.63 16.50 32.98
C PRO A 482 -2.93 17.86 33.08
N LYS A 483 -1.72 17.95 32.53
CA LYS A 483 -1.19 19.18 31.92
C LYS A 483 -0.52 18.85 30.61
#